data_AF-A0A1C7N675-F1
#
_entry.id   AF-A0A1C7N675-F1
#
_cell.length_a   1.000
_cell.length_b   1.000
_cell.length_c   1.000
_cell.angle_alpha   90.00
_cell.angle_beta   90.00
_cell.angle_gamma   90.00
#
_symmetry.space_group_name_H-M   'P 1'
#
loop_
_entity.id
_entity.type
_entity.pdbx_description
1 polymer ?
#
loop_
_entity_poly.entity_id
_entity_poly.type
_entity_poly.pdbx_seq_one_letter_code
_entity_poly.pdbx_strand_id
1 'polypeptide(L)'
;MFEYASININGLLKTTQLTSSSLRFLRLRNFSILSLQEAHASTLVIIDSLKMCLQPCLFFQTEHVGIISFSLDYQISIIDTFTYFNSPRFQLFKISHPHNFYTPFYILNAYAPANSRPVRREFYHNLTLLLHTLRSQISFENLIISGNFNYSYLRVSILGAVIVLSWKTLFEQNFLNCTQFINLQEIPTFQRSWGPTNNI
;
A
#
# COMPACT_ATOMS: atom_id res chain seq x y z
N MET A 1 19.29 -6.76 -6.55
CA MET A 1 18.33 -5.89 -7.25
C MET A 1 17.10 -5.77 -6.36
N PHE A 2 16.58 -4.55 -6.16
CA PHE A 2 15.43 -4.33 -5.28
C PHE A 2 14.13 -4.59 -6.05
N GLU A 3 13.34 -5.56 -5.60
CA GLU A 3 12.07 -5.93 -6.20
C GLU A 3 10.93 -5.58 -5.24
N TYR A 4 10.01 -4.73 -5.69
CA TYR A 4 8.94 -4.19 -4.85
C TYR A 4 7.57 -4.44 -5.46
N ALA A 5 6.60 -4.80 -4.62
CA ALA A 5 5.20 -4.89 -5.02
C ALA A 5 4.26 -4.37 -3.94
N SER A 6 3.07 -3.95 -4.38
CA SER A 6 1.96 -3.57 -3.50
C SER A 6 0.68 -4.25 -3.97
N ILE A 7 -0.03 -4.90 -3.04
CA ILE A 7 -1.22 -5.68 -3.36
C ILE A 7 -2.29 -5.58 -2.27
N ASN A 8 -3.54 -5.44 -2.70
CA ASN A 8 -4.70 -5.63 -1.85
C ASN A 8 -5.09 -7.11 -1.81
N ILE A 9 -5.03 -7.73 -0.63
CA ILE A 9 -5.17 -9.19 -0.49
C ILE A 9 -6.56 -9.66 -0.08
N ASN A 10 -7.54 -8.76 0.10
CA ASN A 10 -8.90 -9.16 0.48
C ASN A 10 -9.52 -10.14 -0.53
N GLY A 11 -9.32 -9.87 -1.83
CA GLY A 11 -9.77 -10.76 -2.90
C GLY A 11 -9.17 -12.16 -2.79
N LEU A 12 -7.93 -12.27 -2.31
CA LEU A 12 -7.22 -13.55 -2.11
C LEU A 12 -7.71 -14.29 -0.86
N LEU A 13 -8.11 -13.56 0.18
CA LEU A 13 -8.62 -14.13 1.43
C LEU A 13 -10.07 -14.60 1.33
N LYS A 14 -10.89 -13.93 0.50
CA LYS A 14 -12.31 -14.28 0.30
C LYS A 14 -12.53 -15.52 -0.56
N THR A 15 -11.58 -15.91 -1.40
CA THR A 15 -11.67 -17.11 -2.23
C THR A 15 -11.17 -18.34 -1.46
N THR A 16 -12.08 -19.04 -0.79
CA THR A 16 -11.83 -20.16 0.14
C THR A 16 -11.00 -21.32 -0.41
N GLN A 17 -10.93 -21.51 -1.73
CA GLN A 17 -10.15 -22.59 -2.38
C GLN A 17 -8.73 -22.18 -2.81
N LEU A 18 -8.38 -20.89 -2.76
CA LEU A 18 -7.13 -20.34 -3.33
C LEU A 18 -6.26 -19.58 -2.32
N THR A 19 -6.64 -19.54 -1.04
CA THR A 19 -6.02 -18.66 -0.03
C THR A 19 -4.54 -18.98 0.20
N SER A 20 -4.18 -20.25 0.43
CA SER A 20 -2.78 -20.64 0.68
C SER A 20 -1.94 -20.71 -0.60
N SER A 21 -2.52 -21.18 -1.71
CA SER A 21 -1.82 -21.29 -2.99
C SER A 21 -1.49 -19.92 -3.59
N SER A 22 -2.40 -18.95 -3.49
CA SER A 22 -2.16 -17.58 -3.98
C SER A 22 -1.11 -16.84 -3.14
N LEU A 23 -1.16 -16.98 -1.82
CA LEU A 23 -0.13 -16.39 -0.95
C LEU A 23 1.24 -17.05 -1.18
N ARG A 24 1.28 -18.38 -1.36
CA ARG A 24 2.52 -19.08 -1.74
C ARG A 24 3.01 -18.66 -3.11
N PHE A 25 2.12 -18.39 -4.05
CA PHE A 25 2.49 -17.85 -5.36
C PHE A 25 3.17 -16.49 -5.21
N LEU A 26 2.66 -15.58 -4.38
CA LEU A 26 3.30 -14.29 -4.10
C LEU A 26 4.73 -14.48 -3.55
N ARG A 27 4.92 -15.44 -2.65
CA ARG A 27 6.27 -15.80 -2.14
C ARG A 27 7.22 -16.22 -3.28
N LEU A 28 6.73 -16.93 -4.28
CA LEU A 28 7.54 -17.39 -5.42
C LEU A 28 7.90 -16.30 -6.44
N ARG A 29 7.38 -15.07 -6.30
CA ARG A 29 7.67 -13.95 -7.21
C ARG A 29 8.99 -13.23 -6.92
N ASN A 30 9.77 -13.69 -5.94
CA ASN A 30 11.08 -13.15 -5.56
C ASN A 30 11.09 -11.65 -5.24
N PHE A 31 10.01 -11.14 -4.64
CA PHE A 31 10.00 -9.76 -4.13
C PHE A 31 10.99 -9.59 -2.99
N SER A 32 11.67 -8.46 -2.93
CA SER A 32 12.44 -8.04 -1.75
C SER A 32 11.50 -7.55 -0.65
N ILE A 33 10.57 -6.67 -1.02
CA ILE A 33 9.58 -6.08 -0.12
C ILE A 33 8.19 -6.14 -0.76
N LEU A 34 7.19 -6.50 0.03
CA LEU A 34 5.78 -6.56 -0.38
C LEU A 34 4.90 -5.75 0.58
N SER A 35 4.19 -4.76 0.05
CA SER A 35 3.16 -4.02 0.77
C SER A 35 1.79 -4.66 0.60
N LEU A 36 1.08 -4.83 1.71
CA LEU A 36 -0.24 -5.44 1.76
C LEU A 36 -1.31 -4.40 2.14
N GLN A 37 -2.49 -4.50 1.55
CA GLN A 37 -3.70 -3.81 1.99
C GLN A 37 -4.86 -4.79 2.18
N GLU A 38 -5.78 -4.46 3.07
CA GLU A 38 -6.91 -5.33 3.45
C GLU A 38 -6.47 -6.74 3.87
N ALA A 39 -5.35 -6.81 4.60
CA ALA A 39 -4.90 -8.06 5.19
C ALA A 39 -5.83 -8.56 6.31
N HIS A 40 -6.61 -7.65 6.89
CA HIS A 40 -7.50 -7.90 8.03
C HIS A 40 -6.77 -8.67 9.16
N ALA A 41 -5.49 -8.36 9.36
CA ALA A 41 -4.61 -9.02 10.30
C ALA A 41 -4.85 -8.54 11.73
N SER A 42 -6.10 -8.59 12.18
CA SER A 42 -6.56 -8.14 13.49
C SER A 42 -6.44 -9.20 14.59
N THR A 43 -6.19 -10.46 14.22
CA THR A 43 -6.04 -11.59 15.16
C THR A 43 -4.72 -12.31 14.94
N LEU A 44 -4.17 -12.88 16.02
CA LEU A 44 -2.94 -13.69 15.96
C LEU A 44 -3.07 -14.86 14.97
N VAL A 45 -4.24 -15.49 14.90
CA VAL A 45 -4.50 -16.60 13.97
C VAL A 45 -4.32 -16.17 12.50
N ILE A 46 -4.83 -14.99 12.12
CA ILE A 46 -4.69 -14.47 10.76
C ILE A 46 -3.22 -14.10 10.50
N ILE A 47 -2.56 -13.44 11.46
CA ILE A 47 -1.14 -13.08 11.37
C ILE A 47 -0.26 -14.31 11.17
N ASP A 48 -0.46 -15.36 11.97
CA ASP A 48 0.32 -16.59 11.90
C ASP A 48 0.06 -17.34 10.60
N SER A 49 -1.17 -17.35 10.11
CA SER A 49 -1.51 -17.92 8.80
C SER A 49 -0.81 -17.19 7.65
N LEU A 50 -0.78 -15.85 7.68
CA LEU A 50 -0.07 -15.03 6.71
C LEU A 50 1.44 -15.31 6.75
N LYS A 51 2.04 -15.33 7.96
CA LYS A 51 3.46 -15.66 8.15
C LYS A 51 3.80 -17.06 7.67
N MET A 52 2.94 -18.04 7.93
CA MET A 52 3.16 -19.42 7.49
C MET A 52 3.14 -19.55 5.97
N CYS A 53 2.26 -18.83 5.28
CA CYS A 53 2.14 -18.90 3.83
C CYS A 53 3.21 -18.09 3.10
N LEU A 54 3.53 -16.90 3.61
CA LEU A 54 4.46 -15.97 2.96
C LEU A 54 5.90 -16.19 3.41
N GLN A 55 6.13 -16.71 4.61
CA GLN A 55 7.45 -16.95 5.22
C GLN A 55 8.35 -15.70 5.20
N PRO A 56 7.90 -14.59 5.81
CA PRO A 56 8.64 -13.34 5.81
C PRO A 56 9.86 -13.39 6.75
N CYS A 57 10.92 -12.65 6.42
CA CYS A 57 11.99 -12.35 7.37
C CYS A 57 11.53 -11.30 8.39
N LEU A 58 10.81 -10.28 7.90
CA LEU A 58 10.21 -9.23 8.73
C LEU A 58 8.77 -9.00 8.30
N PHE A 59 7.89 -8.77 9.26
CA PHE A 59 6.49 -8.44 9.01
C PHE A 59 6.02 -7.38 10.01
N PHE A 60 5.57 -6.24 9.49
CA PHE A 60 4.88 -5.22 10.26
C PHE A 60 3.47 -5.06 9.71
N GLN A 61 2.52 -4.81 10.60
CA GLN A 61 1.12 -4.72 10.22
C GLN A 61 0.33 -3.81 11.16
N THR A 62 -0.74 -3.25 10.60
CA THR A 62 -1.92 -2.77 11.31
C THR A 62 -3.10 -3.67 10.97
N GLU A 63 -4.30 -3.29 11.40
CA GLU A 63 -5.54 -3.92 10.95
C GLU A 63 -5.72 -3.90 9.41
N HIS A 64 -5.25 -2.84 8.74
CA HIS A 64 -5.58 -2.58 7.34
C HIS A 64 -4.42 -2.70 6.37
N VAL A 65 -3.20 -2.40 6.80
CA VAL A 65 -2.02 -2.41 5.95
C VAL A 65 -0.92 -3.23 6.58
N GLY A 66 0.03 -3.69 5.77
CA GLY A 66 1.25 -4.30 6.28
C GLY A 66 2.38 -4.19 5.29
N ILE A 67 3.59 -4.49 5.75
CA ILE A 67 4.78 -4.59 4.92
C ILE A 67 5.55 -5.84 5.32
N ILE A 68 6.00 -6.55 4.30
CA ILE A 68 6.80 -7.77 4.43
C ILE A 68 8.16 -7.51 3.80
N SER A 69 9.22 -7.91 4.49
CA SER A 69 10.52 -8.16 3.87
C SER A 69 10.75 -9.66 3.73
N PHE A 70 11.21 -10.08 2.56
CA PHE A 70 11.68 -11.44 2.30
C PHE A 70 13.21 -11.56 2.31
N SER A 71 13.93 -10.46 2.58
CA SER A 71 15.39 -10.44 2.69
C SER A 71 15.85 -9.76 3.99
N LEU A 72 16.97 -10.25 4.53
CA LEU A 72 17.65 -9.68 5.69
C LEU A 72 18.53 -8.47 5.34
N ASP A 73 18.74 -8.21 4.04
CA ASP A 73 19.48 -7.05 3.56
C ASP A 73 18.70 -5.74 3.78
N TYR A 74 17.39 -5.84 4.05
CA TYR A 74 16.51 -4.70 4.29
C TYR A 74 16.14 -4.60 5.77
N GLN A 75 16.70 -3.60 6.44
CA GLN A 75 16.22 -3.16 7.74
C GLN A 75 15.03 -2.23 7.54
N ILE A 76 13.91 -2.57 8.18
CA ILE A 76 12.67 -1.79 8.11
C ILE A 76 12.39 -1.24 9.51
N SER A 77 12.23 0.08 9.62
CA SER A 77 11.74 0.74 10.83
C SER A 77 10.50 1.57 10.52
N ILE A 78 9.56 1.59 11.46
CA ILE A 78 8.36 2.43 11.37
C ILE A 78 8.75 3.86 11.74
N ILE A 79 8.34 4.82 10.92
CA ILE A 79 8.38 6.24 11.27
C ILE A 79 7.12 6.55 12.07
N ASP A 80 7.28 7.08 13.28
CA ASP A 80 6.15 7.45 14.12
C ASP A 80 5.39 8.64 13.51
N THR A 81 4.13 8.41 13.19
CA THR A 81 3.21 9.41 12.64
C THR A 81 2.06 9.73 13.59
N PHE A 82 2.03 9.11 14.79
CA PHE A 82 0.87 9.13 15.69
C PHE A 82 0.47 10.55 16.11
N THR A 83 1.46 11.41 16.37
CA THR A 83 1.26 12.80 16.78
C THR A 83 0.69 13.70 15.69
N TYR A 84 0.81 13.32 14.42
CA TYR A 84 0.39 14.10 13.27
C TYR A 84 -0.88 13.57 12.63
N PHE A 85 -0.94 12.25 12.42
CA PHE A 85 -2.10 11.56 11.86
C PHE A 85 -2.13 10.11 12.31
N ASN A 86 -2.97 9.82 13.30
CA ASN A 86 -3.18 8.46 13.80
C ASN A 86 -4.24 7.75 12.94
N SER A 87 -3.81 6.85 12.06
CA SER A 87 -4.72 5.99 11.30
C SER A 87 -4.11 4.61 11.04
N PRO A 88 -4.84 3.52 11.27
CA PRO A 88 -4.37 2.18 10.91
C PRO A 88 -4.33 1.98 9.38
N ARG A 89 -4.84 2.92 8.59
CA ARG A 89 -4.97 2.82 7.13
C ARG A 89 -3.70 3.17 6.37
N PHE A 90 -2.62 3.55 7.04
CA PHE A 90 -1.33 3.71 6.39
C PHE A 90 -0.20 3.41 7.38
N GLN A 91 0.99 3.15 6.84
CA GLN A 91 2.23 3.13 7.60
C GLN A 91 3.35 3.72 6.74
N LEU A 92 4.22 4.48 7.38
CA LEU A 92 5.42 5.04 6.78
C LEU A 92 6.64 4.31 7.34
N PHE A 93 7.47 3.79 6.45
CA PHE A 93 8.65 3.01 6.80
C PHE A 93 9.91 3.68 6.29
N LYS A 94 10.98 3.60 7.06
CA LYS A 94 12.35 3.81 6.60
C LYS A 94 12.97 2.46 6.27
N ILE A 95 13.55 2.34 5.09
CA ILE A 95 14.25 1.17 4.60
C ILE A 95 15.73 1.51 4.52
N SER A 96 16.55 0.79 5.28
CA SER A 96 18.01 0.92 5.30
C SER A 96 18.67 -0.44 5.10
N HIS A 97 19.98 -0.42 4.90
CA HIS A 97 20.79 -1.64 4.86
C HIS A 97 21.59 -1.77 6.17
N PRO A 98 21.73 -2.98 6.77
CA PRO A 98 22.53 -3.17 7.98
C PRO A 98 23.96 -2.62 7.90
N HIS A 99 24.54 -2.69 6.70
CA HIS A 99 25.90 -2.24 6.39
C HIS A 99 25.96 -0.95 5.55
N ASN A 100 24.86 -0.21 5.45
CA ASN A 100 24.78 1.06 4.70
C ASN A 100 25.21 0.97 3.22
N PHE A 101 24.90 -0.13 2.52
CA PHE A 101 25.26 -0.32 1.11
C PHE A 101 24.47 0.55 0.12
N TYR A 102 23.39 1.18 0.56
CA TYR A 102 22.62 2.15 -0.22
C TYR A 102 22.10 3.27 0.67
N THR A 103 21.84 4.42 0.07
CA THR A 103 21.15 5.52 0.76
C THR A 103 19.76 5.06 1.19
N PRO A 104 19.38 5.24 2.47
CA PRO A 104 18.05 4.85 2.93
C PRO A 104 16.94 5.51 2.13
N PHE A 105 15.87 4.76 1.92
CA PHE A 105 14.67 5.22 1.25
C PHE A 105 13.45 4.93 2.11
N TYR A 106 12.29 5.37 1.67
CA TYR A 106 11.06 5.35 2.44
C TYR A 106 9.95 4.69 1.65
N ILE A 107 9.05 4.00 2.35
CA ILE A 107 7.84 3.42 1.76
C ILE A 107 6.64 3.91 2.57
N LEU A 108 5.73 4.61 1.92
CA LEU A 108 4.38 4.87 2.43
C LEU A 108 3.43 3.84 1.81
N ASN A 109 2.90 2.95 2.63
CA ASN A 109 1.84 2.02 2.24
C ASN A 109 0.50 2.55 2.76
N ALA A 110 -0.47 2.80 1.88
CA ALA A 110 -1.77 3.37 2.23
C ALA A 110 -2.96 2.55 1.70
N TYR A 111 -4.02 2.48 2.50
CA TYR A 111 -5.32 1.92 2.16
C TYR A 111 -6.43 2.92 2.44
N ALA A 112 -6.79 3.71 1.43
CA ALA A 112 -7.75 4.78 1.60
C ALA A 112 -9.17 4.24 1.87
N PRO A 113 -10.04 4.98 2.56
CA PRO A 113 -11.44 4.58 2.78
C PRO A 113 -12.24 4.41 1.48
N ALA A 114 -12.91 3.26 1.30
CA ALA A 114 -13.71 2.97 0.11
C ALA A 114 -15.13 3.60 0.16
N ASN A 115 -15.78 3.50 1.32
CA ASN A 115 -17.25 3.59 1.43
C ASN A 115 -17.80 5.01 1.64
N SER A 116 -16.96 6.00 1.91
CA SER A 116 -17.42 7.36 2.21
C SER A 116 -16.52 8.41 1.56
N ARG A 117 -17.13 9.25 0.73
CA ARG A 117 -16.44 10.37 0.05
C ARG A 117 -15.88 11.40 1.06
N PRO A 118 -16.64 11.86 2.07
CA PRO A 118 -16.11 12.75 3.10
C PRO A 118 -14.92 12.14 3.85
N VAL A 119 -15.03 10.90 4.32
CA VAL A 119 -13.97 10.23 5.08
C VAL A 119 -12.72 10.02 4.22
N ARG A 120 -12.88 9.70 2.94
CA ARG A 120 -11.74 9.61 2.00
C ARG A 120 -11.09 10.97 1.75
N ARG A 121 -11.86 12.06 1.64
CA ARG A 121 -11.32 13.42 1.51
C ARG A 121 -10.49 13.79 2.73
N GLU A 122 -11.04 13.60 3.92
CA GLU A 122 -10.36 13.89 5.19
C GLU A 122 -9.07 13.06 5.33
N PHE A 123 -9.12 11.77 5.00
CA PHE A 123 -7.95 10.91 4.97
C PHE A 123 -6.82 11.50 4.09
N TYR A 124 -7.14 11.94 2.88
CA TYR A 124 -6.13 12.54 1.99
C TYR A 124 -5.67 13.92 2.44
N HIS A 125 -6.55 14.72 3.03
CA HIS A 125 -6.16 16.00 3.60
C HIS A 125 -5.10 15.79 4.69
N ASN A 126 -5.39 14.93 5.67
CA ASN A 126 -4.49 14.64 6.78
C ASN A 126 -3.18 13.98 6.31
N LEU A 127 -3.26 13.06 5.34
CA LEU A 127 -2.06 12.43 4.77
C LEU A 127 -1.19 13.43 4.00
N THR A 128 -1.80 14.40 3.31
CA THR A 128 -1.06 15.49 2.64
C THR A 128 -0.34 16.36 3.67
N LEU A 129 -1.05 16.80 4.72
CA LEU A 129 -0.47 17.60 5.80
C LEU A 129 0.69 16.86 6.47
N LEU A 130 0.51 15.58 6.82
CA LEU A 130 1.55 14.72 7.37
C LEU A 130 2.83 14.75 6.50
N LEU A 131 2.70 14.50 5.20
CA LEU A 131 3.86 14.47 4.29
C LEU A 131 4.56 15.81 4.19
N HIS A 132 3.82 16.92 4.20
CA HIS A 132 4.42 18.25 4.26
C HIS A 132 5.16 18.51 5.58
N THR A 133 4.56 18.13 6.71
CA THR A 133 5.18 18.27 8.03
C THR A 133 6.45 17.44 8.16
N LEU A 134 6.46 16.23 7.61
CA LEU A 134 7.61 15.33 7.66
C LEU A 134 8.69 15.63 6.60
N ARG A 135 8.49 16.61 5.71
CA ARG A 135 9.39 16.88 4.57
C ARG A 135 10.86 17.16 4.96
N SER A 136 11.10 17.62 6.19
CA SER A 136 12.48 17.80 6.71
C SER A 136 13.14 16.49 7.17
N GLN A 137 12.35 15.43 7.40
CA GLN A 137 12.79 14.12 7.90
C GLN A 137 12.79 13.03 6.82
N ILE A 138 11.91 13.17 5.82
CA ILE A 138 11.79 12.24 4.69
C ILE A 138 12.09 12.95 3.38
N SER A 139 13.02 12.41 2.60
CA SER A 139 13.28 12.88 1.25
C SER A 139 12.23 12.30 0.30
N PHE A 140 11.52 13.17 -0.42
CA PHE A 140 10.55 12.74 -1.44
C PHE A 140 11.24 12.07 -2.64
N GLU A 141 12.50 12.40 -2.92
CA GLU A 141 13.28 11.76 -3.98
C GLU A 141 13.50 10.26 -3.70
N ASN A 142 13.53 9.89 -2.43
CA ASN A 142 13.71 8.51 -1.98
C ASN A 142 12.42 7.97 -1.34
N LEU A 143 11.25 8.46 -1.71
CA LEU A 143 9.97 7.99 -1.15
C LEU A 143 9.12 7.27 -2.20
N ILE A 144 8.80 6.02 -1.91
CA ILE A 144 7.84 5.21 -2.66
C ILE A 144 6.48 5.35 -1.98
N ILE A 145 5.47 5.80 -2.73
CA ILE A 145 4.08 5.87 -2.26
C ILE A 145 3.26 4.82 -3.01
N SER A 146 2.56 3.97 -2.26
CA SER A 146 1.92 2.78 -2.80
C SER A 146 0.65 2.42 -2.02
N GLY A 147 -0.16 1.55 -2.63
CA GLY A 147 -1.29 0.92 -1.97
C GLY A 147 -2.58 1.03 -2.76
N ASN A 148 -3.71 0.81 -2.07
CA ASN A 148 -5.03 0.94 -2.67
C ASN A 148 -5.64 2.28 -2.27
N PHE A 149 -5.62 3.21 -3.23
CA PHE A 149 -6.12 4.57 -3.06
C PHE A 149 -7.64 4.70 -3.23
N ASN A 150 -8.37 3.65 -3.63
CA ASN A 150 -9.83 3.71 -3.80
C ASN A 150 -10.32 4.89 -4.66
N TYR A 151 -9.51 5.30 -5.64
CA TYR A 151 -9.88 6.23 -6.70
C TYR A 151 -9.11 5.88 -7.98
N SER A 152 -9.63 6.32 -9.13
CA SER A 152 -8.95 6.20 -10.42
C SER A 152 -8.32 7.52 -10.80
N TYR A 153 -7.01 7.51 -11.06
CA TYR A 153 -6.27 8.71 -11.45
C TYR A 153 -6.71 9.24 -12.84
N LEU A 154 -7.04 8.35 -13.78
CA LEU A 154 -7.50 8.70 -15.13
C LEU A 154 -8.97 9.14 -15.17
N ARG A 155 -9.84 8.53 -14.36
CA ARG A 155 -11.30 8.77 -14.40
C ARG A 155 -11.71 9.88 -13.43
N VAL A 156 -11.14 11.06 -13.62
CA VAL A 156 -11.40 12.26 -12.80
C VAL A 156 -12.87 12.69 -12.89
N SER A 157 -13.56 12.41 -13.99
CA SER A 157 -14.81 13.07 -14.38
C SER A 157 -16.12 12.52 -13.81
N ILE A 158 -16.16 11.43 -13.03
CA ILE A 158 -17.43 10.92 -12.45
C ILE A 158 -17.33 10.63 -10.94
N LEU A 159 -16.11 10.46 -10.41
CA LEU A 159 -15.82 10.23 -8.99
C LEU A 159 -14.73 11.15 -8.43
N GLY A 160 -14.07 11.94 -9.29
CA GLY A 160 -12.78 12.60 -9.02
C GLY A 160 -12.82 14.11 -8.75
N ALA A 161 -13.99 14.78 -8.79
CA ALA A 161 -14.12 16.18 -8.32
C ALA A 161 -13.96 16.34 -6.78
N VAL A 162 -13.52 15.27 -6.10
CA VAL A 162 -13.64 15.07 -4.66
C VAL A 162 -12.36 14.43 -4.09
N ILE A 163 -11.25 14.41 -4.82
CA ILE A 163 -9.93 14.25 -4.18
C ILE A 163 -9.50 15.66 -3.76
N VAL A 164 -8.87 15.79 -2.59
CA VAL A 164 -8.33 17.09 -2.16
C VAL A 164 -7.33 17.51 -3.23
N LEU A 165 -7.56 18.65 -3.88
CA LEU A 165 -6.70 19.17 -4.95
C LEU A 165 -5.23 19.14 -4.54
N SER A 166 -4.94 19.45 -3.27
CA SER A 166 -3.61 19.39 -2.66
C SER A 166 -2.93 18.03 -2.75
N TRP A 167 -3.66 16.92 -2.58
CA TRP A 167 -3.11 15.57 -2.68
C TRP A 167 -2.67 15.25 -4.11
N LYS A 168 -3.49 15.64 -5.09
CA LYS A 168 -3.16 15.46 -6.50
C LYS A 168 -1.96 16.34 -6.89
N THR A 169 -1.98 17.62 -6.51
CA THR A 169 -0.91 18.57 -6.76
C THR A 169 0.41 18.12 -6.13
N LEU A 170 0.38 17.56 -4.92
CA LEU A 170 1.54 16.97 -4.27
C LEU A 170 2.21 15.92 -5.16
N PHE A 171 1.42 14.99 -5.73
CA PHE A 171 1.94 13.97 -6.64
C PHE A 171 2.48 14.56 -7.94
N GLU A 172 1.70 15.40 -8.63
CA GLU A 172 2.10 15.96 -9.92
C GLU A 172 3.39 16.78 -9.85
N GLN A 173 3.67 17.41 -8.70
CA GLN A 173 4.85 18.24 -8.50
C GLN A 173 6.09 17.48 -7.99
N ASN A 174 5.90 16.36 -7.27
CA ASN A 174 7.00 15.74 -6.52
C ASN A 174 7.22 14.25 -6.85
N PHE A 175 6.32 13.59 -7.56
CA PHE A 175 6.36 12.13 -7.74
C PHE A 175 6.12 11.70 -9.18
N LEU A 176 6.81 10.63 -9.58
CA LEU A 176 6.56 9.93 -10.83
C LEU A 176 5.46 8.88 -10.63
N ASN A 177 4.41 8.90 -11.46
CA ASN A 177 3.44 7.81 -11.50
C ASN A 177 4.02 6.63 -12.29
N CYS A 178 4.46 5.58 -11.59
CA CYS A 178 5.06 4.40 -12.22
C CYS A 178 4.16 3.76 -13.27
N THR A 179 2.84 3.65 -13.02
CA THR A 179 1.91 3.03 -13.99
C THR A 179 1.79 3.82 -15.28
N GLN A 180 1.93 5.15 -15.21
CA GLN A 180 1.96 6.00 -16.39
C GLN A 180 3.30 5.91 -17.11
N PHE A 181 4.39 5.88 -16.36
CA PHE A 181 5.74 5.79 -16.89
C PHE A 181 5.98 4.51 -17.72
N ILE A 182 5.39 3.39 -17.30
CA ILE A 182 5.51 2.10 -17.99
C ILE A 182 4.32 1.77 -18.91
N ASN A 183 3.46 2.74 -19.23
CA ASN A 183 2.30 2.59 -20.11
C ASN A 183 1.27 1.53 -19.66
N LEU A 184 1.09 1.35 -18.36
CA LEU A 184 0.08 0.45 -17.77
C LEU A 184 -1.07 1.21 -17.11
N GLN A 185 -1.21 2.53 -17.32
CA GLN A 185 -2.23 3.34 -16.65
C GLN A 185 -3.68 2.91 -16.94
N GLU A 186 -3.92 2.23 -18.07
CA GLU A 186 -5.24 1.76 -18.46
C GLU A 186 -5.58 0.35 -17.92
N ILE A 187 -4.58 -0.37 -17.41
CA ILE A 187 -4.80 -1.71 -16.87
C ILE A 187 -5.53 -1.60 -15.53
N PRO A 188 -6.73 -2.18 -15.41
CA PRO A 188 -7.47 -2.13 -14.16
C PRO A 188 -6.77 -2.98 -13.09
N THR A 189 -6.55 -2.38 -11.91
CA THR A 189 -6.06 -3.08 -10.71
C THR A 189 -7.20 -3.59 -9.82
N PHE A 190 -8.45 -3.32 -10.21
CA PHE A 190 -9.66 -3.78 -9.53
C PHE A 190 -10.76 -4.06 -10.55
N GLN A 191 -11.45 -5.19 -10.38
CA GLN A 191 -12.64 -5.55 -11.15
C GLN A 191 -13.73 -6.03 -10.18
N ARG A 192 -14.96 -5.57 -10.40
CA ARG A 192 -16.12 -6.11 -9.68
C ARG A 192 -16.44 -7.49 -10.22
N SER A 193 -16.58 -8.48 -9.34
CA SER A 193 -17.17 -9.77 -9.69
C SER A 193 -18.65 -9.55 -10.01
N TRP A 194 -19.02 -9.71 -11.28
CA TRP A 194 -20.42 -9.83 -11.67
C TRP A 194 -20.89 -11.21 -11.23
N GLY A 195 -21.78 -11.28 -10.25
CA GLY A 195 -22.51 -12.53 -9.97
C GLY A 195 -23.40 -12.88 -11.17
N PRO A 196 -23.86 -14.15 -11.29
CA PRO A 196 -24.79 -14.51 -12.33
C PRO A 196 -26.04 -13.62 -12.21
N THR A 197 -26.35 -12.89 -13.27
CA THR A 197 -27.64 -12.24 -13.44
C THR A 197 -28.68 -13.36 -13.46
N ASN A 198 -29.42 -13.54 -12.36
CA ASN A 198 -30.66 -14.31 -12.37
C ASN A 198 -31.68 -13.53 -13.19
N ASN A 199 -31.61 -13.68 -14.51
CA ASN A 199 -32.71 -13.39 -15.41
C ASN A 199 -33.44 -14.72 -15.60
N ILE A 200 -34.50 -14.92 -14.82
CA ILE A 200 -35.64 -15.77 -15.19
C ILE A 200 -36.80 -14.80 -15.43
#